data_AF-A0A1T5LM57-F1
#
_entry.id   AF-A0A1T5LM57-F1
#
_cell.length_a   1.000
_cell.length_b   1.000
_cell.length_c   1.000
_cell.angle_alpha   90.00
_cell.angle_beta   90.00
_cell.angle_gamma   90.00
#
_symmetry.space_group_name_H-M   'P 1'
#
loop_
_entity.id
_entity.type
_entity.pdbx_description
1 polymer ?
#
loop_
_entity_poly.entity_id
_entity_poly.type
_entity_poly.pdbx_seq_one_letter_code
_entity_poly.pdbx_strand_id
1 'polypeptide(L)'
;MRKTSWFIAFIILAASCLDDPDCFQLNNNFLGISFHVMGSTVADTLKATEISFSGTSAITADTATSISLPLNYTATGTDIFFTRSDGSKDTLKLSYSTKIQYVSDDCGSRYILSDLNVASHSFDSIRLVNTTPTKSGGTNIAIYRCPKVGMVGLTLQQLYITGTATQSATTRSTIFNSVTADFSGENFYVDQTASTLYLPVNLTQEFSTYTFDFADDFGLADSVRKLRLTYRIFEVERYKQCGNQKFIDSLKIDFANAATTFDTASIALDSDDDRLEALQDPAVVNVKLMRCPETNLTQVVFRRPGTTTATAVHIKSITTNYSSDIYYAGDTTSTVKLPLNPSASVNSTQFIVTYTEADRAADTISVSYTTTLDTLFPGCGPQVIYSDLVNLLEGGDTDVLITNDVKFPAVTNIAVEVN
;
A
#
# COMPACT_ATOMS: atom_id res chain seq x y z
N MET A 1 -11.41 74.34 -10.03
CA MET A 1 -9.98 73.98 -10.13
C MET A 1 -9.29 73.66 -8.79
N ARG A 2 -9.97 73.61 -7.62
CA ARG A 2 -9.34 73.29 -6.32
C ARG A 2 -9.30 71.80 -5.92
N LYS A 3 -10.02 70.91 -6.62
CA LYS A 3 -10.13 69.48 -6.26
C LYS A 3 -9.09 68.57 -6.93
N THR A 4 -8.45 69.02 -8.02
CA THR A 4 -7.44 68.25 -8.77
C THR A 4 -6.06 68.25 -8.12
N SER A 5 -5.67 69.33 -7.40
CA SER A 5 -4.39 69.38 -6.68
C SER A 5 -4.32 68.41 -5.50
N TRP A 6 -5.46 68.04 -4.90
CA TRP A 6 -5.47 67.12 -3.76
C TRP A 6 -5.27 65.67 -4.18
N PHE A 7 -5.73 65.29 -5.38
CA PHE A 7 -5.50 63.96 -5.96
C PHE A 7 -4.03 63.73 -6.35
N ILE A 8 -3.35 64.75 -6.87
CA ILE A 8 -1.92 64.64 -7.21
C ILE A 8 -1.06 64.47 -5.95
N ALA A 9 -1.39 65.17 -4.86
CA ALA A 9 -0.72 64.98 -3.58
C ALA A 9 -0.89 63.55 -3.02
N PHE A 10 -2.09 62.97 -3.15
CA PHE A 10 -2.36 61.59 -2.71
C PHE A 10 -1.63 60.54 -3.56
N ILE A 11 -1.45 60.79 -4.87
CA ILE A 11 -0.68 59.90 -5.76
C ILE A 11 0.82 59.96 -5.45
N ILE A 12 1.37 61.14 -5.14
CA ILE A 12 2.79 61.28 -4.77
C ILE A 12 3.06 60.60 -3.41
N LEU A 13 2.14 60.72 -2.44
CA LEU A 13 2.24 60.03 -1.15
C LEU A 13 2.06 58.51 -1.25
N ALA A 14 1.24 58.02 -2.19
CA ALA A 14 1.09 56.58 -2.44
C ALA A 14 2.28 55.98 -3.22
N ALA A 15 2.93 56.76 -4.09
CA ALA A 15 4.13 56.33 -4.82
C ALA A 15 5.38 56.25 -3.93
N SER A 16 5.47 57.05 -2.86
CA SER A 16 6.60 57.02 -1.91
C SER A 16 6.63 55.80 -0.98
N CYS A 17 5.61 54.92 -1.01
CA CYS A 17 5.62 53.65 -0.28
C CYS A 17 5.92 52.43 -1.18
N LEU A 18 6.27 52.64 -2.46
CA LEU A 18 6.54 51.57 -3.43
C LEU A 18 8.03 51.29 -3.67
N ASP A 19 8.93 52.06 -3.05
CA ASP A 19 10.38 52.01 -3.28
C ASP A 19 11.19 51.37 -2.14
N ASP A 20 10.57 50.62 -1.21
CA ASP A 20 11.37 49.79 -0.30
C ASP A 20 12.03 48.66 -1.12
N PRO A 21 13.38 48.63 -1.24
CA PRO A 21 14.04 47.56 -1.97
C PRO A 21 13.74 46.25 -1.26
N ASP A 22 13.26 45.27 -2.02
CA ASP A 22 12.91 43.95 -1.49
C ASP A 22 14.19 43.23 -1.04
N CYS A 23 14.63 43.48 0.20
CA CYS A 23 15.87 42.95 0.78
C CYS A 23 15.76 41.47 1.21
N PHE A 24 14.70 40.77 0.78
CA PHE A 24 14.45 39.39 1.18
C PHE A 24 15.32 38.40 0.36
N GLN A 25 15.90 37.40 1.04
CA GLN A 25 16.71 36.33 0.41
C GLN A 25 17.83 36.83 -0.52
N LEU A 26 18.57 37.85 -0.09
CA LEU A 26 19.71 38.37 -0.85
C LEU A 26 20.88 37.37 -0.93
N ASN A 27 21.02 36.49 0.07
CA ASN A 27 22.07 35.49 0.15
C ASN A 27 21.65 34.21 -0.58
N ASN A 28 22.62 33.57 -1.25
CA ASN A 28 22.46 32.23 -1.79
C ASN A 28 23.16 31.22 -0.87
N ASN A 29 22.75 31.15 0.38
CA ASN A 29 23.39 30.32 1.40
C ASN A 29 22.65 29.00 1.64
N PHE A 30 21.81 28.54 0.70
CA PHE A 30 21.15 27.24 0.83
C PHE A 30 21.73 26.23 -0.15
N LEU A 31 22.00 25.05 0.38
CA LEU A 31 22.41 23.87 -0.35
C LEU A 31 21.21 22.94 -0.53
N GLY A 32 20.74 22.75 -1.76
CA GLY A 32 19.78 21.68 -2.05
C GLY A 32 20.48 20.35 -2.31
N ILE A 33 20.07 19.31 -1.60
CA ILE A 33 20.50 17.93 -1.81
C ILE A 33 19.29 17.11 -2.24
N SER A 34 19.44 16.30 -3.29
CA SER A 34 18.45 15.31 -3.72
C SER A 34 19.01 13.90 -3.59
N PHE A 35 18.16 12.93 -3.25
CA PHE A 35 18.55 11.54 -3.06
C PHE A 35 17.98 10.68 -4.19
N HIS A 36 18.79 9.75 -4.71
CA HIS A 36 18.44 8.91 -5.86
C HIS A 36 18.98 7.49 -5.71
N VAL A 37 18.32 6.55 -6.39
CA VAL A 37 18.85 5.18 -6.57
C VAL A 37 19.66 5.15 -7.86
N MET A 38 20.86 4.57 -7.83
CA MET A 38 21.72 4.53 -9.00
C MET A 38 21.07 3.77 -10.17
N GLY A 39 21.02 4.42 -11.33
CA GLY A 39 20.40 3.87 -12.54
C GLY A 39 18.88 3.91 -12.58
N SER A 40 18.25 4.51 -11.57
CA SER A 40 16.83 4.82 -11.58
C SER A 40 16.63 6.32 -11.74
N THR A 41 15.52 6.71 -12.37
CA THR A 41 15.04 8.11 -12.36
C THR A 41 14.16 8.40 -11.15
N VAL A 42 13.89 7.39 -10.32
CA VAL A 42 13.03 7.50 -9.14
C VAL A 42 13.83 8.09 -7.99
N ALA A 43 13.26 9.12 -7.35
CA ALA A 43 13.82 9.71 -6.15
C ALA A 43 13.92 8.65 -5.05
N ASP A 44 15.06 8.66 -4.35
CA ASP A 44 15.24 7.83 -3.17
C ASP A 44 14.85 8.61 -1.92
N THR A 45 14.62 7.89 -0.83
CA THR A 45 14.24 8.49 0.44
C THR A 45 15.32 8.28 1.49
N LEU A 46 15.94 9.36 1.95
CA LEU A 46 16.84 9.33 3.08
C LEU A 46 16.03 9.17 4.37
N LYS A 47 16.32 8.11 5.13
CA LYS A 47 15.87 7.92 6.51
C LYS A 47 17.00 8.31 7.46
N ALA A 48 17.03 9.58 7.85
CA ALA A 48 18.01 10.13 8.79
C ALA A 48 17.26 10.69 9.99
N THR A 49 17.67 10.32 11.20
CA THR A 49 17.09 10.82 12.45
C THR A 49 17.62 12.21 12.81
N GLU A 50 18.86 12.50 12.38
CA GLU A 50 19.55 13.74 12.73
C GLU A 50 20.45 14.17 11.56
N ILE A 51 20.37 15.45 11.20
CA ILE A 51 21.33 16.10 10.30
C ILE A 51 22.01 17.22 11.08
N SER A 52 23.31 17.11 11.30
CA SER A 52 24.09 18.11 12.04
C SER A 52 25.23 18.69 11.21
N PHE A 53 25.65 19.90 11.58
CA PHE A 53 26.80 20.56 10.97
C PHE A 53 27.87 20.78 12.03
N SER A 54 29.13 20.85 11.60
CA SER A 54 30.23 21.21 12.49
C SER A 54 29.95 22.55 13.20
N GLY A 55 29.73 22.49 14.52
CA GLY A 55 29.52 23.67 15.37
C GLY A 55 28.10 24.25 15.44
N THR A 56 27.05 23.56 14.96
CA THR A 56 25.66 24.06 15.06
C THR A 56 24.66 23.01 15.55
N SER A 57 23.45 23.45 15.90
CA SER A 57 22.35 22.58 16.34
C SER A 57 21.87 21.68 15.21
N ALA A 58 21.50 20.45 15.56
CA ALA A 58 20.99 19.47 14.64
C ALA A 58 19.56 19.76 14.17
N ILE A 59 19.25 19.33 12.94
CA ILE A 59 17.92 19.30 12.38
C ILE A 59 17.42 17.86 12.49
N THR A 60 16.27 17.66 13.14
CA THR A 60 15.57 16.38 13.08
C THR A 60 14.93 16.26 11.71
N ALA A 61 15.44 15.34 10.91
CA ALA A 61 14.73 14.79 9.77
C ALA A 61 14.14 13.44 10.20
N ASP A 62 13.16 12.94 9.46
CA ASP A 62 12.71 11.56 9.61
C ASP A 62 12.91 10.86 8.26
N THR A 63 12.25 11.40 7.24
CA THR A 63 12.19 10.78 5.92
C THR A 63 12.10 11.89 4.85
N ALA A 64 13.11 12.00 3.95
CA ALA A 64 13.16 13.06 2.94
C ALA A 64 13.75 12.60 1.60
N THR A 65 13.13 13.01 0.48
CA THR A 65 13.65 12.80 -0.89
C THR A 65 14.56 13.91 -1.37
N SER A 66 14.44 15.08 -0.74
CA SER A 66 15.35 16.20 -0.89
C SER A 66 15.39 17.02 0.39
N ILE A 67 16.50 17.70 0.63
CA ILE A 67 16.69 18.57 1.78
C ILE A 67 17.36 19.86 1.34
N SER A 68 17.03 20.96 2.03
CA SER A 68 17.67 22.25 1.85
C SER A 68 18.37 22.63 3.15
N LEU A 69 19.69 22.71 3.11
CA LEU A 69 20.52 22.94 4.28
C LEU A 69 21.19 24.32 4.21
N PRO A 70 21.17 25.11 5.30
CA PRO A 70 21.91 26.36 5.33
C PRO A 70 23.42 26.09 5.33
N LEU A 71 24.16 26.86 4.55
CA LEU A 71 25.61 26.89 4.53
C LEU A 71 26.13 28.06 5.39
N ASN A 72 27.26 27.84 6.04
CA ASN A 72 27.93 28.89 6.81
C ASN A 72 28.69 29.83 5.86
N TYR A 73 28.11 30.99 5.57
CA TYR A 73 28.73 31.99 4.69
C TYR A 73 29.99 32.65 5.29
N THR A 74 30.27 32.49 6.59
CA THR A 74 31.50 33.01 7.21
C THR A 74 32.69 32.04 7.13
N ALA A 75 32.45 30.81 6.69
CA ALA A 75 33.48 29.79 6.50
C ALA A 75 33.72 29.52 5.01
N THR A 76 34.82 28.85 4.68
CA THR A 76 35.16 28.39 3.32
C THR A 76 34.73 26.95 3.04
N GLY A 77 33.98 26.35 3.98
CA GLY A 77 33.53 24.98 3.90
C GLY A 77 32.61 24.61 5.05
N THR A 78 31.93 23.48 4.91
CA THR A 78 31.01 22.94 5.91
C THR A 78 31.09 21.42 5.90
N ASP A 79 31.20 20.81 7.08
CA ASP A 79 31.06 19.37 7.29
C ASP A 79 29.63 19.09 7.76
N ILE A 80 28.94 18.19 7.05
CA ILE A 80 27.57 17.77 7.30
C ILE A 80 27.57 16.30 7.69
N PHE A 81 26.85 15.96 8.75
CA PHE A 81 26.73 14.62 9.28
C PHE A 81 25.26 14.18 9.23
N PHE A 82 25.02 12.99 8.69
CA PHE A 82 23.69 12.37 8.61
C PHE A 82 23.67 11.15 9.51
N THR A 83 22.99 11.23 10.65
CA THR A 83 22.79 10.07 11.53
C THR A 83 21.54 9.33 11.06
N ARG A 84 21.68 8.03 10.77
CA ARG A 84 20.59 7.15 10.38
C ARG A 84 19.88 6.57 11.60
N SER A 85 18.71 5.95 11.37
CA SER A 85 17.93 5.30 12.42
C SER A 85 18.65 4.13 13.10
N ASP A 86 19.62 3.50 12.42
CA ASP A 86 20.46 2.44 12.96
C ASP A 86 21.71 2.96 13.71
N GLY A 87 21.87 4.28 13.82
CA GLY A 87 23.01 4.94 14.46
C GLY A 87 24.25 5.08 13.56
N SER A 88 24.24 4.54 12.34
CA SER A 88 25.31 4.79 11.37
C SER A 88 25.33 6.26 10.94
N LYS A 89 26.50 6.76 10.56
CA LYS A 89 26.71 8.16 10.21
C LYS A 89 27.31 8.30 8.82
N ASP A 90 26.61 9.02 7.94
CA ASP A 90 27.20 9.49 6.69
C ASP A 90 27.79 10.90 6.85
N THR A 91 28.83 11.19 6.08
CA THR A 91 29.51 12.48 6.08
C THR A 91 29.53 13.07 4.69
N LEU A 92 29.34 14.38 4.61
CA LEU A 92 29.51 15.19 3.41
C LEU A 92 30.32 16.44 3.77
N LYS A 93 31.52 16.55 3.20
CA LYS A 93 32.40 17.72 3.38
C LYS A 93 32.38 18.57 2.13
N LEU A 94 32.07 19.84 2.31
CA LEU A 94 31.93 20.82 1.24
C LEU A 94 32.95 21.94 1.39
N SER A 95 33.42 22.44 0.27
CA SER A 95 34.22 23.67 0.18
C SER A 95 33.56 24.66 -0.76
N TYR A 96 33.66 25.96 -0.48
CA TYR A 96 33.09 27.02 -1.31
C TYR A 96 33.79 28.37 -1.05
N SER A 97 33.65 29.28 -2.01
CA SER A 97 34.16 30.65 -1.97
C SER A 97 33.05 31.61 -1.55
N THR A 98 33.31 32.49 -0.57
CA THR A 98 32.38 33.57 -0.18
C THR A 98 32.85 34.92 -0.72
N LYS A 99 31.96 35.65 -1.38
CA LYS A 99 32.18 37.06 -1.78
C LYS A 99 31.15 37.96 -1.11
N ILE A 100 31.62 39.04 -0.50
CA ILE A 100 30.75 40.07 0.07
C ILE A 100 30.41 41.07 -1.02
N GLN A 101 29.13 41.39 -1.18
CA GLN A 101 28.66 42.46 -2.06
C GLN A 101 27.80 43.42 -1.27
N TYR A 102 28.09 44.71 -1.37
CA TYR A 102 27.24 45.74 -0.83
C TYR A 102 26.07 45.99 -1.81
N VAL A 103 24.83 45.97 -1.31
CA VAL A 103 23.62 46.11 -2.14
C VAL A 103 23.15 47.56 -2.17
N SER A 104 22.86 48.12 -1.00
CA SER A 104 22.45 49.50 -0.77
C SER A 104 22.59 49.84 0.72
N ASP A 105 22.42 51.12 1.09
CA ASP A 105 22.44 51.53 2.49
C ASP A 105 21.32 50.85 3.29
N ASP A 106 20.15 50.67 2.68
CA ASP A 106 18.97 50.10 3.33
C ASP A 106 19.06 48.56 3.46
N CYS A 107 19.61 47.85 2.46
CA CYS A 107 19.72 46.39 2.49
C CYS A 107 21.03 45.85 3.09
N GLY A 108 22.06 46.69 3.21
CA GLY A 108 23.37 46.31 3.71
C GLY A 108 24.16 45.38 2.78
N SER A 109 25.02 44.56 3.37
CA SER A 109 25.86 43.60 2.64
C SER A 109 25.19 42.24 2.48
N ARG A 110 25.37 41.64 1.30
CA ARG A 110 25.00 40.25 1.01
C ARG A 110 26.24 39.39 0.82
N TYR A 111 26.10 38.11 1.15
CA TYR A 111 27.14 37.09 0.99
C TYR A 111 26.74 36.18 -0.17
N ILE A 112 27.60 36.15 -1.19
CA ILE A 112 27.43 35.25 -2.34
C ILE A 112 28.40 34.09 -2.21
N LEU A 113 27.86 32.90 -2.10
CA LEU A 113 28.61 31.65 -2.14
C LEU A 113 28.76 31.19 -3.59
N SER A 114 29.93 30.71 -3.95
CA SER A 114 30.29 30.24 -5.30
C SER A 114 31.34 29.14 -5.20
N ASP A 115 31.67 28.50 -6.32
CA ASP A 115 32.69 27.43 -6.39
C ASP A 115 32.43 26.28 -5.39
N LEU A 116 31.16 25.94 -5.18
CA LEU A 116 30.77 24.80 -4.34
C LEU A 116 31.43 23.55 -4.91
N ASN A 117 32.12 22.82 -4.05
CA ASN A 117 32.80 21.59 -4.37
C ASN A 117 32.60 20.56 -3.25
N VAL A 118 32.61 19.28 -3.60
CA VAL A 118 32.55 18.16 -2.66
C VAL A 118 33.98 17.73 -2.35
N ALA A 119 34.46 18.02 -1.15
CA ALA A 119 35.82 17.71 -0.73
C ALA A 119 35.99 16.22 -0.38
N SER A 120 35.01 15.64 0.32
CA SER A 120 34.97 14.20 0.63
C SER A 120 33.57 13.79 1.06
N HIS A 121 33.25 12.50 0.97
CA HIS A 121 31.99 11.95 1.46
C HIS A 121 32.09 10.46 1.81
N SER A 122 31.09 9.94 2.53
CA SER A 122 30.94 8.50 2.80
C SER A 122 29.78 7.85 2.04
N PHE A 123 29.03 8.60 1.23
CA PHE A 123 27.97 8.07 0.36
C PHE A 123 28.54 7.24 -0.79
N ASP A 124 27.74 6.34 -1.37
CA ASP A 124 28.17 5.48 -2.47
C ASP A 124 28.59 6.29 -3.71
N SER A 125 27.81 7.32 -4.07
CA SER A 125 28.20 8.26 -5.12
C SER A 125 27.54 9.63 -4.94
N ILE A 126 28.24 10.67 -5.39
CA ILE A 126 27.77 12.05 -5.38
C ILE A 126 28.00 12.68 -6.74
N ARG A 127 27.01 13.44 -7.21
CA ARG A 127 27.10 14.31 -8.38
C ARG A 127 26.83 15.75 -7.97
N LEU A 128 27.78 16.63 -8.27
CA LEU A 128 27.58 18.06 -8.19
C LEU A 128 26.79 18.53 -9.41
N VAL A 129 25.56 19.01 -9.17
CA VAL A 129 24.62 19.48 -10.21
C VAL A 129 24.82 20.96 -10.49
N ASN A 130 24.99 21.77 -9.43
CA ASN A 130 25.22 23.20 -9.54
C ASN A 130 26.26 23.66 -8.52
N THR A 131 27.31 24.32 -9.01
CA THR A 131 28.44 24.86 -8.23
C THR A 131 28.10 26.17 -7.50
N THR A 132 26.94 26.75 -7.78
CA THR A 132 26.46 27.97 -7.10
C THR A 132 25.29 27.57 -6.20
N PRO A 133 25.43 27.65 -4.86
CA PRO A 133 24.33 27.41 -3.94
C PRO A 133 23.13 28.31 -4.25
N THR A 134 21.93 27.87 -3.85
CA THR A 134 20.68 28.51 -4.25
C THR A 134 20.14 29.43 -3.15
N LYS A 135 19.18 30.30 -3.52
CA LYS A 135 18.50 31.20 -2.58
C LYS A 135 17.40 30.49 -1.79
N SER A 136 16.70 29.56 -2.43
CA SER A 136 15.68 28.71 -1.82
C SER A 136 15.34 27.54 -2.74
N GLY A 137 15.71 26.31 -2.34
CA GLY A 137 15.10 25.09 -2.86
C GLY A 137 15.59 24.51 -4.21
N GLY A 138 16.72 24.96 -4.77
CA GLY A 138 17.28 24.34 -5.98
C GLY A 138 18.31 23.25 -5.66
N THR A 139 18.41 22.21 -6.50
CA THR A 139 19.36 21.11 -6.30
C THR A 139 20.78 21.51 -6.68
N ASN A 140 21.68 21.45 -5.70
CA ASN A 140 23.11 21.62 -5.90
C ASN A 140 23.84 20.29 -5.98
N ILE A 141 23.42 19.32 -5.17
CA ILE A 141 24.05 18.02 -5.05
C ILE A 141 22.99 16.92 -5.23
N ALA A 142 23.32 15.89 -6.00
CA ALA A 142 22.57 14.65 -6.07
C ALA A 142 23.40 13.54 -5.42
N ILE A 143 22.86 12.90 -4.40
CA ILE A 143 23.45 11.77 -3.70
C ILE A 143 22.79 10.50 -4.22
N TYR A 144 23.59 9.51 -4.59
CA TYR A 144 23.13 8.23 -5.09
C TYR A 144 23.53 7.14 -4.11
N ARG A 145 22.58 6.25 -3.82
CA ARG A 145 22.88 4.96 -3.19
C ARG A 145 22.89 3.84 -4.21
N CYS A 146 23.65 2.79 -3.91
CA CYS A 146 23.65 1.56 -4.68
C CYS A 146 22.29 0.86 -4.62
N PRO A 147 21.87 0.17 -5.69
CA PRO A 147 20.60 -0.54 -5.71
C PRO A 147 20.55 -1.67 -4.69
N LYS A 148 19.41 -1.81 -4.02
CA LYS A 148 19.05 -2.86 -3.06
C LYS A 148 17.90 -3.69 -3.63
N VAL A 149 18.24 -4.64 -4.49
CA VAL A 149 17.28 -5.52 -5.19
C VAL A 149 16.92 -6.78 -4.40
N GLY A 150 17.02 -6.72 -3.07
CA GLY A 150 16.75 -7.83 -2.15
C GLY A 150 15.35 -7.81 -1.55
N MET A 151 14.41 -7.08 -2.14
CA MET A 151 13.05 -6.93 -1.64
C MET A 151 12.05 -7.30 -2.74
N VAL A 152 11.07 -8.15 -2.41
CA VAL A 152 9.94 -8.48 -3.26
C VAL A 152 8.70 -7.74 -2.76
N GLY A 153 8.00 -7.05 -3.66
CA GLY A 153 6.69 -6.48 -3.35
C GLY A 153 5.57 -7.50 -3.61
N LEU A 154 4.70 -7.67 -2.63
CA LEU A 154 3.52 -8.52 -2.68
C LEU A 154 2.29 -7.64 -2.48
N THR A 155 1.24 -7.81 -3.28
CA THR A 155 -0.06 -7.18 -3.02
C THR A 155 -1.12 -8.22 -2.75
N LEU A 156 -2.01 -7.94 -1.82
CA LEU A 156 -3.15 -8.76 -1.49
C LEU A 156 -4.38 -8.28 -2.26
N GLN A 157 -4.99 -9.19 -3.00
CA GLN A 157 -6.15 -8.89 -3.82
C GLN A 157 -7.30 -9.83 -3.50
N GLN A 158 -8.49 -9.25 -3.50
CA GLN A 158 -9.73 -9.99 -3.49
C GLN A 158 -10.26 -10.04 -4.92
N LEU A 159 -10.56 -11.23 -5.42
CA LEU A 159 -11.26 -11.41 -6.69
C LEU A 159 -12.76 -11.27 -6.46
N TYR A 160 -13.45 -10.61 -7.40
CA TYR A 160 -14.86 -10.27 -7.36
C TYR A 160 -15.54 -10.79 -8.62
N ILE A 161 -16.80 -11.20 -8.45
CA ILE A 161 -17.69 -11.53 -9.54
C ILE A 161 -18.87 -10.58 -9.44
N THR A 162 -19.02 -9.71 -10.43
CA THR A 162 -20.13 -8.75 -10.49
C THR A 162 -21.05 -9.06 -11.67
N GLY A 163 -22.31 -9.34 -11.37
CA GLY A 163 -23.30 -9.71 -12.38
C GLY A 163 -22.96 -11.05 -13.06
N THR A 164 -23.26 -11.16 -14.35
CA THR A 164 -23.24 -12.45 -15.08
C THR A 164 -21.87 -12.94 -15.56
N ALA A 165 -20.77 -12.19 -15.37
CA ALA A 165 -19.40 -12.66 -15.69
C ALA A 165 -18.28 -11.62 -15.44
N THR A 166 -18.56 -10.40 -14.98
CA THR A 166 -17.49 -9.38 -14.91
C THR A 166 -16.54 -9.69 -13.75
N GLN A 167 -15.34 -10.09 -14.12
CA GLN A 167 -14.24 -10.37 -13.21
C GLN A 167 -13.53 -9.07 -12.88
N SER A 168 -13.34 -8.81 -11.59
CA SER A 168 -12.50 -7.71 -11.14
C SER A 168 -11.65 -8.12 -9.94
N ALA A 169 -10.51 -7.49 -9.76
CA ALA A 169 -9.67 -7.65 -8.59
C ALA A 169 -9.55 -6.31 -7.88
N THR A 170 -9.71 -6.27 -6.57
CA THR A 170 -9.43 -5.07 -5.78
C THR A 170 -8.43 -5.39 -4.68
N THR A 171 -7.58 -4.41 -4.35
CA THR A 171 -6.63 -4.53 -3.27
C THR A 171 -7.36 -4.61 -1.93
N ARG A 172 -7.01 -5.60 -1.11
CA ARG A 172 -7.62 -5.83 0.22
C ARG A 172 -6.58 -5.62 1.31
N SER A 173 -6.89 -4.76 2.27
CA SER A 173 -6.14 -4.65 3.51
C SER A 173 -6.55 -5.75 4.49
N THR A 174 -5.58 -6.29 5.22
CA THR A 174 -5.77 -7.31 6.26
C THR A 174 -4.84 -7.02 7.42
N ILE A 175 -5.20 -7.53 8.60
CA ILE A 175 -4.38 -7.47 9.80
C ILE A 175 -3.55 -8.75 9.88
N PHE A 176 -2.25 -8.61 10.13
CA PHE A 176 -1.35 -9.74 10.33
C PHE A 176 -1.00 -9.89 11.81
N ASN A 177 -1.05 -11.11 12.34
CA ASN A 177 -0.34 -11.45 13.57
C ASN A 177 1.17 -11.38 13.31
N SER A 178 1.63 -11.96 12.19
CA SER A 178 3.02 -11.84 11.71
C SER A 178 3.19 -12.34 10.28
N VAL A 179 4.28 -11.94 9.64
CA VAL A 179 4.80 -12.56 8.42
C VAL A 179 6.24 -12.96 8.67
N THR A 180 6.61 -14.21 8.41
CA THR A 180 7.97 -14.72 8.64
C THR A 180 8.59 -15.20 7.34
N ALA A 181 9.90 -15.05 7.21
CA ALA A 181 10.69 -15.64 6.14
C ALA A 181 11.57 -16.77 6.70
N ASP A 182 11.68 -17.87 5.97
CA ASP A 182 12.42 -19.08 6.36
C ASP A 182 13.93 -18.88 6.59
N PHE A 183 14.48 -17.74 6.19
CA PHE A 183 15.91 -17.43 6.26
C PHE A 183 16.29 -16.27 7.19
N SER A 184 15.33 -15.45 7.68
CA SER A 184 15.65 -14.27 8.51
C SER A 184 15.45 -14.50 10.01
N GLY A 185 14.49 -15.35 10.39
CA GLY A 185 14.05 -15.48 11.78
C GLY A 185 13.33 -14.24 12.34
N GLU A 186 13.10 -13.21 11.51
CA GLU A 186 12.41 -11.98 11.85
C GLU A 186 10.90 -12.10 11.60
N ASN A 187 10.12 -11.43 12.45
CA ASN A 187 8.68 -11.26 12.25
C ASN A 187 8.43 -9.89 11.62
N PHE A 188 7.94 -9.87 10.38
CA PHE A 188 7.51 -8.69 9.66
C PHE A 188 6.02 -8.41 9.93
N TYR A 189 5.60 -7.14 9.83
CA TYR A 189 4.19 -6.73 9.90
C TYR A 189 3.40 -7.20 11.14
N VAL A 190 4.06 -7.35 12.30
CA VAL A 190 3.41 -7.78 13.56
C VAL A 190 2.33 -6.79 14.00
N ASP A 191 1.10 -7.27 14.13
CA ASP A 191 -0.10 -6.50 14.48
C ASP A 191 -0.36 -5.30 13.55
N GLN A 192 0.10 -5.38 12.29
CA GLN A 192 -0.06 -4.31 11.30
C GLN A 192 -1.17 -4.62 10.30
N THR A 193 -1.90 -3.58 9.90
CA THR A 193 -2.79 -3.64 8.74
C THR A 193 -2.02 -3.29 7.48
N ALA A 194 -1.98 -4.19 6.50
CA ALA A 194 -1.36 -3.91 5.21
C ALA A 194 -2.12 -4.59 4.07
N SER A 195 -2.04 -3.98 2.89
CA SER A 195 -2.51 -4.56 1.62
C SER A 195 -1.38 -4.80 0.62
N THR A 196 -0.21 -4.22 0.89
CA THR A 196 1.01 -4.40 0.13
C THR A 196 2.16 -4.61 1.11
N LEU A 197 2.94 -5.65 0.87
CA LEU A 197 4.06 -6.05 1.71
C LEU A 197 5.35 -5.96 0.89
N TYR A 198 6.43 -5.51 1.51
CA TYR A 198 7.77 -5.57 0.94
C TYR A 198 8.60 -6.47 1.84
N LEU A 199 8.93 -7.66 1.35
CA LEU A 199 9.61 -8.69 2.13
C LEU A 199 11.01 -8.92 1.56
N PRO A 200 12.02 -9.20 2.41
CA PRO A 200 13.34 -9.57 1.92
C PRO A 200 13.27 -10.91 1.19
N VAL A 201 14.22 -11.16 0.30
CA VAL A 201 14.46 -12.47 -0.34
C VAL A 201 15.82 -13.02 0.07
N ASN A 202 15.95 -14.34 0.07
CA ASN A 202 17.19 -15.02 0.40
C ASN A 202 18.22 -14.83 -0.73
N LEU A 203 19.29 -14.08 -0.47
CA LEU A 203 20.37 -13.87 -1.45
C LEU A 203 21.45 -14.97 -1.44
N THR A 204 21.23 -16.05 -0.67
CA THR A 204 22.12 -17.22 -0.60
C THR A 204 21.51 -18.48 -1.22
N GLN A 205 20.19 -18.47 -1.45
CA GLN A 205 19.45 -19.59 -2.05
C GLN A 205 18.49 -19.06 -3.12
N GLU A 206 18.24 -19.85 -4.16
CA GLU A 206 17.36 -19.52 -5.29
C GLU A 206 15.86 -19.69 -4.96
N PHE A 207 15.50 -19.58 -3.69
CA PHE A 207 14.13 -19.59 -3.22
C PHE A 207 13.98 -18.89 -1.88
N SER A 208 12.76 -18.46 -1.58
CA SER A 208 12.34 -17.96 -0.26
C SER A 208 10.94 -18.49 0.06
N THR A 209 10.72 -18.91 1.30
CA THR A 209 9.40 -19.33 1.78
C THR A 209 8.92 -18.34 2.84
N TYR A 210 7.74 -17.77 2.60
CA TYR A 210 7.07 -16.88 3.54
C TYR A 210 5.92 -17.59 4.21
N THR A 211 5.74 -17.38 5.52
CA THR A 211 4.55 -17.80 6.26
C THR A 211 3.82 -16.56 6.75
N PHE A 212 2.57 -16.41 6.34
CA PHE A 212 1.66 -15.33 6.70
C PHE A 212 0.70 -15.86 7.76
N ASP A 213 0.63 -15.20 8.90
CA ASP A 213 -0.32 -15.46 9.96
C ASP A 213 -1.27 -14.27 10.04
N PHE A 214 -2.48 -14.43 9.49
CA PHE A 214 -3.51 -13.41 9.45
C PHE A 214 -4.25 -13.33 10.79
N ALA A 215 -4.42 -12.12 11.31
CA ALA A 215 -5.19 -11.87 12.53
C ALA A 215 -6.71 -11.79 12.25
N ASP A 216 -7.07 -11.33 11.05
CA ASP A 216 -8.43 -11.49 10.55
C ASP A 216 -8.57 -12.83 9.83
N ASP A 217 -9.81 -13.29 9.68
CA ASP A 217 -10.06 -14.54 8.97
C ASP A 217 -9.56 -14.49 7.53
N PHE A 218 -9.27 -13.33 6.94
CA PHE A 218 -9.12 -13.11 5.49
C PHE A 218 -10.24 -13.79 4.65
N GLY A 219 -11.32 -14.24 5.29
CA GLY A 219 -12.29 -15.27 4.87
C GLY A 219 -11.68 -16.62 4.44
N LEU A 220 -10.68 -17.10 5.14
CA LEU A 220 -9.99 -18.35 4.93
C LEU A 220 -10.19 -19.24 6.18
N ALA A 221 -10.36 -20.54 5.97
CA ALA A 221 -10.59 -21.48 7.08
C ALA A 221 -9.41 -21.58 8.05
N ASP A 222 -8.18 -21.42 7.54
CA ASP A 222 -6.96 -21.37 8.35
C ASP A 222 -6.37 -19.95 8.29
N SER A 223 -5.94 -19.42 9.43
CA SER A 223 -5.27 -18.11 9.49
C SER A 223 -3.84 -18.12 8.94
N VAL A 224 -3.26 -19.31 8.73
CA VAL A 224 -1.86 -19.44 8.28
C VAL A 224 -1.80 -19.78 6.79
N ARG A 225 -1.03 -19.01 6.03
CA ARG A 225 -0.72 -19.28 4.61
C ARG A 225 0.76 -19.27 4.36
N LYS A 226 1.18 -20.00 3.34
CA LYS A 226 2.58 -20.06 2.92
C LYS A 226 2.70 -19.71 1.44
N LEU A 227 3.78 -19.02 1.09
CA LEU A 227 4.15 -18.68 -0.28
C LEU A 227 5.60 -19.08 -0.50
N ARG A 228 5.86 -19.93 -1.48
CA ARG A 228 7.23 -20.21 -1.93
C ARG A 228 7.50 -19.50 -3.24
N LEU A 229 8.51 -18.64 -3.23
CA LEU A 229 9.05 -18.00 -4.43
C LEU A 229 10.36 -18.68 -4.82
N THR A 230 10.55 -18.90 -6.12
CA THR A 230 11.81 -19.38 -6.71
C THR A 230 12.30 -18.33 -7.69
N TYR A 231 13.62 -18.20 -7.84
CA TYR A 231 14.22 -17.15 -8.66
C TYR A 231 15.68 -17.47 -8.95
N ARG A 232 16.27 -16.80 -9.94
CA ARG A 232 17.69 -16.92 -10.24
C ARG A 232 18.47 -15.79 -9.57
N ILE A 233 19.57 -16.12 -8.92
CA ILE A 233 20.51 -15.13 -8.39
C ILE A 233 21.69 -15.02 -9.35
N PHE A 234 22.05 -13.80 -9.73
CA PHE A 234 23.27 -13.55 -10.51
C PHE A 234 24.03 -12.37 -9.95
N GLU A 235 25.36 -12.39 -10.09
CA GLU A 235 26.24 -11.35 -9.59
C GLU A 235 26.85 -10.59 -10.76
N VAL A 236 26.75 -9.26 -10.73
CA VAL A 236 27.30 -8.40 -11.77
C VAL A 236 27.68 -7.03 -11.21
N GLU A 237 28.78 -6.47 -11.68
CA GLU A 237 29.13 -5.06 -11.47
C GLU A 237 28.42 -4.21 -12.52
N ARG A 238 27.22 -3.69 -12.19
CA ARG A 238 26.54 -2.71 -13.06
C ARG A 238 27.13 -1.31 -12.92
N TYR A 239 27.56 -0.98 -11.71
CA TYR A 239 28.10 0.33 -11.37
C TYR A 239 29.40 0.15 -10.60
N LYS A 240 30.47 0.78 -11.10
CA LYS A 240 31.81 0.68 -10.51
C LYS A 240 31.86 1.07 -9.03
N GLN A 241 31.06 2.05 -8.63
CA GLN A 241 30.99 2.54 -7.25
C GLN A 241 30.37 1.52 -6.29
N CYS A 242 29.54 0.63 -6.82
CA CYS A 242 28.81 -0.38 -6.04
C CYS A 242 29.53 -1.73 -6.00
N GLY A 243 30.58 -1.91 -6.82
CA GLY A 243 31.24 -3.20 -7.03
C GLY A 243 30.27 -4.26 -7.55
N ASN A 244 30.62 -5.52 -7.31
CA ASN A 244 29.73 -6.63 -7.63
C ASN A 244 28.51 -6.63 -6.71
N GLN A 245 27.33 -6.72 -7.30
CA GLN A 245 26.08 -6.83 -6.56
C GLN A 245 25.31 -8.07 -7.04
N LYS A 246 24.55 -8.66 -6.12
CA LYS A 246 23.61 -9.73 -6.44
C LYS A 246 22.28 -9.14 -6.90
N PHE A 247 21.80 -9.65 -8.02
CA PHE A 247 20.51 -9.32 -8.61
C PHE A 247 19.66 -10.57 -8.73
N ILE A 248 18.34 -10.36 -8.79
CA ILE A 248 17.36 -11.41 -8.94
C ILE A 248 16.55 -11.18 -10.22
N ASP A 249 16.40 -12.25 -10.98
CA ASP A 249 15.49 -12.34 -12.10
C ASP A 249 14.75 -13.69 -12.12
N SER A 250 13.92 -13.88 -13.14
CA SER A 250 13.20 -15.14 -13.38
C SER A 250 12.32 -15.55 -12.18
N LEU A 251 11.76 -14.57 -11.46
CA LEU A 251 10.90 -14.79 -10.31
C LEU A 251 9.67 -15.63 -10.70
N LYS A 252 9.43 -16.69 -9.92
CA LYS A 252 8.34 -17.64 -10.11
C LYS A 252 7.71 -18.01 -8.79
N ILE A 253 6.44 -18.39 -8.85
CA ILE A 253 5.66 -18.91 -7.72
C ILE A 253 5.67 -20.43 -7.82
N ASP A 254 6.09 -21.11 -6.76
CA ASP A 254 6.20 -22.57 -6.73
C ASP A 254 4.92 -23.20 -6.17
N PHE A 255 3.91 -23.36 -7.02
CA PHE A 255 2.65 -24.06 -6.69
C PHE A 255 2.76 -25.58 -6.65
N ALA A 256 3.82 -26.15 -7.24
CA ALA A 256 4.04 -27.60 -7.19
C ALA A 256 4.46 -28.06 -5.79
N ASN A 257 4.96 -27.12 -4.98
CA ASN A 257 5.36 -27.38 -3.61
C ASN A 257 4.19 -27.16 -2.63
N ALA A 258 4.00 -28.10 -1.71
CA ALA A 258 3.02 -27.98 -0.63
C ALA A 258 3.26 -26.77 0.30
N ALA A 259 4.40 -26.11 0.19
CA ALA A 259 4.71 -24.86 0.86
C ALA A 259 3.99 -23.63 0.27
N THR A 260 3.25 -23.73 -0.84
CA THR A 260 2.38 -22.65 -1.31
C THR A 260 0.92 -23.02 -1.04
N THR A 261 0.24 -22.28 -0.17
CA THR A 261 -1.13 -22.60 0.28
C THR A 261 -2.15 -21.50 0.00
N PHE A 262 -1.76 -20.44 -0.73
CA PHE A 262 -2.70 -19.45 -1.25
C PHE A 262 -3.58 -20.04 -2.34
N ASP A 263 -4.84 -19.59 -2.42
CA ASP A 263 -5.78 -20.04 -3.44
C ASP A 263 -5.24 -19.77 -4.84
N THR A 264 -4.76 -18.55 -5.07
CA THR A 264 -4.08 -18.20 -6.31
C THR A 264 -3.09 -17.05 -6.13
N ALA A 265 -2.12 -16.99 -7.03
CA ALA A 265 -1.12 -15.95 -7.08
C ALA A 265 -0.55 -15.83 -8.50
N SER A 266 -0.10 -14.63 -8.85
CA SER A 266 0.49 -14.35 -10.17
C SER A 266 1.64 -13.37 -10.06
N ILE A 267 2.53 -13.40 -11.04
CA ILE A 267 3.53 -12.34 -11.22
C ILE A 267 2.80 -11.11 -11.77
N ALA A 268 3.07 -9.94 -11.18
CA ALA A 268 2.52 -8.68 -11.64
C ALA A 268 3.03 -8.35 -13.05
N LEU A 269 2.22 -7.58 -13.77
CA LEU A 269 2.58 -7.06 -15.08
C LEU A 269 2.98 -5.58 -14.94
N ASP A 270 3.91 -5.12 -15.77
CA ASP A 270 4.25 -3.70 -15.87
C ASP A 270 3.31 -2.94 -16.82
N SER A 271 3.69 -1.72 -17.21
CA SER A 271 2.90 -0.87 -18.11
C SER A 271 2.81 -1.39 -19.54
N ASP A 272 3.68 -2.31 -19.92
CA ASP A 272 3.78 -2.90 -21.26
C ASP A 272 3.19 -4.33 -21.28
N ASP A 273 2.46 -4.72 -20.24
CA ASP A 273 1.91 -6.06 -20.00
C ASP A 273 2.98 -7.17 -19.88
N ASP A 274 4.24 -6.81 -19.63
CA ASP A 274 5.32 -7.75 -19.41
C ASP A 274 5.39 -8.19 -17.94
N ARG A 275 5.80 -9.44 -17.70
CA ARG A 275 5.90 -10.00 -16.33
C ARG A 275 7.07 -9.37 -15.57
N LEU A 276 6.79 -8.81 -14.40
CA LEU A 276 7.77 -8.24 -13.46
C LEU A 276 8.58 -9.31 -12.71
N GLU A 277 9.34 -10.11 -13.45
CA GLU A 277 10.13 -11.22 -12.91
C GLU A 277 11.49 -10.81 -12.33
N ALA A 278 11.91 -9.58 -12.57
CA ALA A 278 13.11 -9.01 -11.97
C ALA A 278 12.76 -8.13 -10.78
N LEU A 279 13.53 -8.25 -9.69
CA LEU A 279 13.38 -7.36 -8.55
C LEU A 279 14.00 -5.99 -8.87
N GLN A 280 13.28 -4.94 -8.53
CA GLN A 280 13.65 -3.55 -8.81
C GLN A 280 13.93 -2.77 -7.52
N ASP A 281 14.57 -1.62 -7.66
CA ASP A 281 14.80 -0.69 -6.57
C ASP A 281 14.52 0.75 -7.03
N PRO A 282 13.55 1.48 -6.43
CA PRO A 282 12.70 1.05 -5.31
C PRO A 282 11.89 -0.21 -5.58
N ALA A 283 11.62 -0.97 -4.52
CA ALA A 283 10.85 -2.21 -4.63
C ALA A 283 9.46 -1.89 -5.19
N VAL A 284 9.03 -2.68 -6.18
CA VAL A 284 7.70 -2.60 -6.80
C VAL A 284 6.91 -3.86 -6.45
N VAL A 285 5.62 -3.87 -6.74
CA VAL A 285 4.80 -5.08 -6.59
C VAL A 285 5.16 -6.06 -7.70
N ASN A 286 5.81 -7.16 -7.32
CA ASN A 286 6.18 -8.25 -8.24
C ASN A 286 5.17 -9.39 -8.20
N VAL A 287 4.46 -9.60 -7.09
CA VAL A 287 3.54 -10.73 -6.92
C VAL A 287 2.18 -10.23 -6.45
N LYS A 288 1.12 -10.72 -7.07
CA LYS A 288 -0.27 -10.53 -6.65
C LYS A 288 -0.74 -11.82 -6.00
N LEU A 289 -1.01 -11.78 -4.70
CA LEU A 289 -1.65 -12.86 -3.96
C LEU A 289 -3.14 -12.60 -3.99
N MET A 290 -3.90 -13.57 -4.47
CA MET A 290 -5.32 -13.41 -4.77
C MET A 290 -6.12 -14.45 -3.99
N ARG A 291 -7.22 -14.01 -3.41
CA ARG A 291 -8.23 -14.91 -2.83
C ARG A 291 -9.28 -15.24 -3.88
N CYS A 292 -9.58 -16.52 -4.02
CA CYS A 292 -10.63 -16.98 -4.91
C CYS A 292 -12.01 -16.62 -4.32
N PRO A 293 -12.98 -16.24 -5.16
CA PRO A 293 -14.31 -15.91 -4.67
C PRO A 293 -15.00 -17.17 -4.13
N GLU A 294 -15.69 -17.05 -3.00
CA GLU A 294 -16.61 -18.05 -2.49
C GLU A 294 -17.92 -17.95 -3.28
N THR A 295 -18.08 -18.82 -4.26
CA THR A 295 -19.23 -18.79 -5.19
C THR A 295 -20.48 -19.42 -4.61
N ASN A 296 -20.39 -20.09 -3.46
CA ASN A 296 -21.51 -20.80 -2.84
C ASN A 296 -22.15 -20.03 -1.67
N LEU A 297 -21.89 -18.74 -1.49
CA LEU A 297 -22.50 -17.98 -0.40
C LEU A 297 -23.73 -17.19 -0.88
N THR A 298 -24.86 -17.39 -0.22
CA THR A 298 -26.03 -16.51 -0.33
C THR A 298 -26.13 -15.61 0.90
N GLN A 299 -26.53 -14.35 0.73
CA GLN A 299 -26.77 -13.46 1.87
C GLN A 299 -28.27 -13.27 2.09
N VAL A 300 -28.70 -13.50 3.33
CA VAL A 300 -30.06 -13.26 3.79
C VAL A 300 -30.07 -12.00 4.67
N VAL A 301 -30.96 -11.06 4.39
CA VAL A 301 -31.24 -9.91 5.25
C VAL A 301 -32.55 -10.12 5.98
N PHE A 302 -32.60 -9.79 7.26
CA PHE A 302 -33.84 -9.71 8.02
C PHE A 302 -34.31 -8.25 8.00
N ARG A 303 -35.60 -8.01 7.75
CA ARG A 303 -36.17 -6.66 7.71
C ARG A 303 -37.60 -6.67 8.20
N ARG A 304 -38.15 -5.52 8.59
CA ARG A 304 -39.58 -5.42 8.90
C ARG A 304 -40.43 -5.44 7.62
N PRO A 305 -41.65 -5.98 7.68
CA PRO A 305 -42.58 -5.95 6.56
C PRO A 305 -42.73 -4.56 5.95
N GLY A 306 -42.65 -4.48 4.62
CA GLY A 306 -42.80 -3.22 3.89
C GLY A 306 -41.64 -2.21 4.05
N THR A 307 -40.51 -2.62 4.64
CA THR A 307 -39.32 -1.76 4.79
C THR A 307 -38.14 -2.31 3.99
N THR A 308 -37.20 -1.43 3.63
CA THR A 308 -35.89 -1.84 3.06
C THR A 308 -34.79 -1.88 4.12
N THR A 309 -35.11 -1.52 5.37
CA THR A 309 -34.13 -1.36 6.44
C THR A 309 -33.90 -2.69 7.14
N ALA A 310 -32.64 -3.11 7.20
CA ALA A 310 -32.24 -4.32 7.91
C ALA A 310 -32.60 -4.20 9.40
N THR A 311 -33.15 -5.26 9.97
CA THR A 311 -33.61 -5.36 11.36
C THR A 311 -32.85 -6.47 12.05
N ALA A 312 -32.26 -6.20 13.21
CA ALA A 312 -31.53 -7.21 13.97
C ALA A 312 -32.49 -8.25 14.55
N VAL A 313 -32.11 -9.52 14.47
CA VAL A 313 -32.82 -10.66 15.05
C VAL A 313 -31.89 -11.46 15.96
N HIS A 314 -32.45 -12.09 17.00
CA HIS A 314 -31.70 -12.93 17.94
C HIS A 314 -31.75 -14.40 17.48
N ILE A 315 -30.71 -14.84 16.79
CA ILE A 315 -30.62 -16.17 16.21
C ILE A 315 -30.19 -17.15 17.30
N LYS A 316 -30.99 -18.18 17.54
CA LYS A 316 -30.59 -19.32 18.38
C LYS A 316 -29.66 -20.25 17.58
N SER A 317 -30.04 -20.56 16.35
CA SER A 317 -29.24 -21.38 15.43
C SER A 317 -29.78 -21.29 14.01
N ILE A 318 -28.89 -21.35 13.02
CA ILE A 318 -29.24 -21.69 11.64
C ILE A 318 -28.61 -23.04 11.31
N THR A 319 -29.42 -24.00 10.89
CA THR A 319 -28.94 -25.31 10.41
C THR A 319 -29.25 -25.49 8.93
N THR A 320 -28.57 -26.43 8.29
CA THR A 320 -28.82 -26.81 6.89
C THR A 320 -29.30 -28.25 6.79
N ASN A 321 -29.91 -28.61 5.66
CA ASN A 321 -30.31 -29.99 5.38
C ASN A 321 -29.16 -30.90 4.90
N TYR A 322 -27.95 -30.37 4.71
CA TYR A 322 -26.82 -31.10 4.10
C TYR A 322 -25.55 -31.12 4.95
N SER A 323 -25.44 -30.26 5.97
CA SER A 323 -24.33 -30.24 6.93
C SER A 323 -24.86 -30.31 8.37
N SER A 324 -24.05 -30.86 9.28
CA SER A 324 -24.28 -30.80 10.73
C SER A 324 -23.84 -29.49 11.37
N ASP A 325 -23.25 -28.58 10.60
CA ASP A 325 -22.78 -27.28 11.10
C ASP A 325 -23.95 -26.43 11.59
N ILE A 326 -23.69 -25.68 12.66
CA ILE A 326 -24.64 -24.72 13.23
C ILE A 326 -24.05 -23.32 13.00
N TYR A 327 -24.74 -22.53 12.19
CA TYR A 327 -24.33 -21.16 11.87
C TYR A 327 -25.01 -20.15 12.80
N TYR A 328 -24.30 -19.05 13.11
CA TYR A 328 -24.81 -17.90 13.87
C TYR A 328 -25.47 -18.25 15.22
N ALA A 329 -24.95 -19.24 15.93
CA ALA A 329 -25.54 -19.74 17.17
C ALA A 329 -25.45 -18.72 18.31
N GLY A 330 -26.60 -18.18 18.74
CA GLY A 330 -26.68 -17.16 19.79
C GLY A 330 -26.39 -15.74 19.32
N ASP A 331 -26.20 -15.52 18.02
CA ASP A 331 -25.83 -14.22 17.46
C ASP A 331 -27.02 -13.28 17.35
N THR A 332 -26.74 -11.97 17.48
CA THR A 332 -27.69 -10.91 17.16
C THR A 332 -27.23 -10.19 15.90
N THR A 333 -27.93 -10.39 14.78
CA THR A 333 -27.53 -9.84 13.49
C THR A 333 -28.73 -9.49 12.62
N SER A 334 -28.56 -8.56 11.68
CA SER A 334 -29.55 -8.22 10.67
C SER A 334 -29.27 -8.86 9.31
N THR A 335 -28.10 -9.47 9.14
CA THR A 335 -27.70 -10.16 7.91
C THR A 335 -26.91 -11.42 8.24
N VAL A 336 -27.13 -12.47 7.46
CA VAL A 336 -26.38 -13.73 7.55
C VAL A 336 -25.90 -14.16 6.17
N LYS A 337 -24.71 -14.76 6.12
CA LYS A 337 -24.14 -15.37 4.91
C LYS A 337 -24.20 -16.88 5.09
N LEU A 338 -24.89 -17.55 4.19
CA LEU A 338 -25.20 -18.97 4.32
C LEU A 338 -24.64 -19.74 3.11
N PRO A 339 -23.96 -20.87 3.33
CA PRO A 339 -23.44 -21.68 2.24
C PRO A 339 -24.56 -22.48 1.56
N LEU A 340 -24.60 -22.41 0.23
CA LEU A 340 -25.38 -23.29 -0.64
C LEU A 340 -24.66 -24.64 -0.74
N ASN A 341 -25.45 -25.71 -0.85
CA ASN A 341 -24.95 -27.09 -0.91
C ASN A 341 -24.14 -27.34 -2.19
N PRO A 342 -22.81 -27.58 -2.10
CA PRO A 342 -21.96 -27.79 -3.27
C PRO A 342 -22.11 -29.17 -3.91
N SER A 343 -22.69 -30.13 -3.17
CA SER A 343 -22.79 -31.54 -3.56
C SER A 343 -24.19 -31.92 -4.02
N ALA A 344 -25.09 -30.94 -4.14
CA ALA A 344 -26.50 -31.19 -4.30
C ALA A 344 -26.79 -31.77 -5.70
N SER A 345 -27.20 -33.04 -5.76
CA SER A 345 -27.86 -33.63 -6.93
C SER A 345 -29.25 -33.04 -7.16
N VAL A 346 -29.81 -32.45 -6.10
CA VAL A 346 -31.06 -31.70 -6.06
C VAL A 346 -30.67 -30.24 -6.00
N ASN A 347 -31.05 -29.47 -7.01
CA ASN A 347 -30.78 -28.04 -7.19
C ASN A 347 -31.40 -27.14 -6.10
N SER A 348 -31.23 -27.47 -4.80
CA SER A 348 -31.75 -26.72 -3.66
C SER A 348 -31.02 -26.96 -2.33
N THR A 349 -31.06 -25.95 -1.47
CA THR A 349 -30.58 -25.95 -0.08
C THR A 349 -31.69 -25.49 0.84
N GLN A 350 -31.87 -26.14 2.00
CA GLN A 350 -32.80 -25.66 3.02
C GLN A 350 -32.03 -25.15 4.24
N PHE A 351 -32.40 -23.96 4.71
CA PHE A 351 -31.91 -23.37 5.94
C PHE A 351 -33.04 -23.30 6.96
N ILE A 352 -32.82 -23.84 8.16
CA ILE A 352 -33.79 -23.78 9.26
C ILE A 352 -33.28 -22.74 10.27
N VAL A 353 -33.96 -21.60 10.34
CA VAL A 353 -33.63 -20.49 11.24
C VAL A 353 -34.46 -20.64 12.50
N THR A 354 -33.79 -20.88 13.62
CA THR A 354 -34.42 -20.92 14.95
C THR A 354 -34.06 -19.65 15.71
N TYR A 355 -35.07 -19.00 16.27
CA TYR A 355 -34.95 -17.74 17.02
C TYR A 355 -34.82 -18.01 18.53
N THR A 356 -34.31 -17.01 19.26
CA THR A 356 -34.14 -17.12 20.72
C THR A 356 -35.45 -16.92 21.46
N GLU A 357 -36.36 -16.14 20.88
CA GLU A 357 -37.70 -15.87 21.37
C GLU A 357 -38.53 -17.16 21.40
N ALA A 358 -38.92 -17.60 22.60
CA ALA A 358 -39.58 -18.89 22.82
C ALA A 358 -40.91 -19.07 22.07
N ASP A 359 -41.59 -17.96 21.75
CA ASP A 359 -42.90 -17.95 21.09
C ASP A 359 -42.80 -17.90 19.56
N ARG A 360 -41.60 -17.76 18.99
CA ARG A 360 -41.39 -17.67 17.54
C ARG A 360 -41.10 -19.04 16.94
N ALA A 361 -41.92 -19.44 15.96
CA ALA A 361 -41.69 -20.65 15.19
C ALA A 361 -40.37 -20.55 14.40
N ALA A 362 -39.77 -21.72 14.10
CA ALA A 362 -38.61 -21.76 13.21
C ALA A 362 -39.05 -21.48 11.77
N ASP A 363 -38.26 -20.68 11.06
CA ASP A 363 -38.48 -20.36 9.65
C ASP A 363 -37.64 -21.30 8.77
N THR A 364 -38.23 -21.86 7.72
CA THR A 364 -37.50 -22.68 6.74
C THR A 364 -37.34 -21.91 5.43
N ILE A 365 -36.10 -21.55 5.10
CA ILE A 365 -35.73 -20.91 3.84
C ILE A 365 -35.26 -22.00 2.88
N SER A 366 -36.06 -22.32 1.87
CA SER A 366 -35.66 -23.21 0.78
C SER A 366 -35.15 -22.38 -0.39
N VAL A 367 -33.91 -22.61 -0.82
CA VAL A 367 -33.27 -21.89 -1.92
C VAL A 367 -32.93 -22.89 -3.02
N SER A 368 -33.63 -22.82 -4.14
CA SER A 368 -33.33 -23.59 -5.36
C SER A 368 -32.44 -22.78 -6.30
N TYR A 369 -31.60 -23.44 -7.11
CA TYR A 369 -30.62 -22.78 -7.98
C TYR A 369 -30.13 -23.70 -9.10
N THR A 370 -29.65 -23.14 -10.19
CA THR A 370 -28.90 -23.87 -11.22
C THR A 370 -27.42 -23.86 -10.87
N THR A 371 -26.75 -25.01 -10.98
CA THR A 371 -25.29 -25.10 -10.83
C THR A 371 -24.62 -25.28 -12.20
N THR A 372 -23.56 -24.51 -12.45
CA THR A 372 -22.69 -24.68 -13.62
C THR A 372 -21.25 -24.72 -13.16
N LEU A 373 -20.48 -25.72 -13.62
CA LEU A 373 -19.05 -25.76 -13.37
C LEU A 373 -18.34 -24.87 -14.38
N ASP A 374 -17.64 -23.83 -13.92
CA ASP A 374 -16.91 -22.89 -14.77
C ASP A 374 -15.58 -22.49 -14.14
N THR A 375 -14.59 -22.13 -14.96
CA THR A 375 -13.31 -21.58 -14.48
C THR A 375 -13.32 -20.07 -14.68
N LEU A 376 -13.89 -19.35 -13.72
CA LEU A 376 -13.96 -17.89 -13.79
C LEU A 376 -12.55 -17.30 -13.77
N PHE A 377 -11.74 -17.67 -12.78
CA PHE A 377 -10.37 -17.23 -12.69
C PHE A 377 -9.44 -18.41 -12.98
N PRO A 378 -8.54 -18.33 -13.98
CA PRO A 378 -7.65 -19.45 -14.33
C PRO A 378 -6.89 -20.02 -13.13
N GLY A 379 -6.52 -19.15 -12.18
CA GLY A 379 -5.79 -19.52 -10.99
C GLY A 379 -6.61 -20.17 -9.88
N CYS A 380 -7.94 -20.12 -9.93
CA CYS A 380 -8.85 -20.71 -8.93
C CYS A 380 -9.30 -22.13 -9.28
N GLY A 381 -8.98 -22.60 -10.49
CA GLY A 381 -9.52 -23.84 -11.03
C GLY A 381 -11.03 -23.79 -11.28
N PRO A 382 -11.65 -24.94 -11.60
CA PRO A 382 -13.10 -25.03 -11.79
C PRO A 382 -13.86 -24.73 -10.49
N GLN A 383 -14.83 -23.83 -10.57
CA GLN A 383 -15.70 -23.40 -9.48
C GLN A 383 -17.16 -23.70 -9.84
N VAL A 384 -17.98 -24.05 -8.85
CA VAL A 384 -19.42 -24.22 -9.05
C VAL A 384 -20.07 -22.84 -8.95
N ILE A 385 -20.72 -22.41 -10.02
CA ILE A 385 -21.44 -21.15 -10.12
C ILE A 385 -22.92 -21.40 -9.91
N TYR A 386 -23.54 -20.59 -9.06
CA TYR A 386 -24.94 -20.68 -8.69
C TYR A 386 -25.71 -19.53 -9.34
N SER A 387 -26.62 -19.87 -10.25
CA SER A 387 -27.49 -18.94 -10.95
C SER A 387 -28.96 -19.29 -10.73
N ASP A 388 -29.84 -18.40 -11.19
CA ASP A 388 -31.30 -18.62 -11.18
C ASP A 388 -31.82 -18.98 -9.79
N LEU A 389 -31.35 -18.27 -8.75
CA LEU A 389 -31.84 -18.51 -7.39
C LEU A 389 -33.35 -18.29 -7.35
N VAL A 390 -34.07 -19.29 -6.83
CA VAL A 390 -35.50 -19.23 -6.52
C VAL A 390 -35.66 -19.60 -5.06
N ASN A 391 -36.27 -18.72 -4.29
CA ASN A 391 -36.56 -18.95 -2.88
C ASN A 391 -38.02 -19.36 -2.67
N LEU A 392 -38.22 -20.20 -1.65
CA LEU A 392 -39.51 -20.58 -1.11
C LEU A 392 -39.39 -20.57 0.41
N LEU A 393 -40.14 -19.69 1.08
CA LEU A 393 -40.30 -19.72 2.54
C LEU A 393 -41.46 -20.63 2.95
N GLU A 394 -41.22 -21.45 3.96
CA GLU A 394 -42.24 -22.17 4.72
C GLU A 394 -42.17 -21.70 6.18
N GLY A 395 -43.22 -21.06 6.71
CA GLY A 395 -43.20 -20.54 8.09
C GLY A 395 -44.23 -19.46 8.46
N GLY A 396 -44.86 -18.79 7.49
CA GLY A 396 -45.85 -17.74 7.74
C GLY A 396 -45.31 -16.31 7.57
N ASP A 397 -43.99 -16.14 7.53
CA ASP A 397 -43.33 -14.92 7.05
C ASP A 397 -43.26 -14.90 5.51
N THR A 398 -43.13 -13.70 4.93
CA THR A 398 -42.99 -13.50 3.47
C THR A 398 -41.55 -13.23 3.07
N ASP A 399 -41.10 -13.83 1.98
CA ASP A 399 -39.78 -13.58 1.40
C ASP A 399 -39.85 -12.74 0.14
N VAL A 400 -38.78 -11.98 -0.09
CA VAL A 400 -38.57 -11.27 -1.34
C VAL A 400 -37.19 -11.64 -1.86
N LEU A 401 -37.16 -12.28 -3.04
CA LEU A 401 -35.92 -12.42 -3.81
C LEU A 401 -35.49 -11.03 -4.27
N ILE A 402 -34.29 -10.62 -3.87
CA ILE A 402 -33.71 -9.33 -4.28
C ILE A 402 -32.88 -9.52 -5.55
N THR A 403 -32.05 -10.57 -5.60
CA THR A 403 -31.25 -10.91 -6.78
C THR A 403 -31.16 -12.42 -6.98
N ASN A 404 -31.27 -12.85 -8.23
CA ASN A 404 -31.25 -14.25 -8.66
C ASN A 404 -29.84 -14.80 -8.98
N ASP A 405 -28.78 -14.02 -8.79
CA ASP A 405 -27.39 -14.44 -9.01
C ASP A 405 -26.58 -14.36 -7.72
N VAL A 406 -25.72 -15.35 -7.47
CA VAL A 406 -24.70 -15.24 -6.42
C VAL A 406 -23.59 -14.31 -6.90
N LYS A 407 -23.23 -13.33 -6.08
CA LYS A 407 -22.10 -12.43 -6.32
C LYS A 407 -21.06 -12.60 -5.24
N PHE A 408 -19.83 -12.20 -5.55
CA PHE A 408 -18.76 -12.19 -4.57
C PHE A 408 -18.13 -10.78 -4.47
N PRO A 409 -18.01 -10.21 -3.25
CA PRO A 409 -18.55 -10.66 -1.97
C PRO A 409 -20.06 -10.86 -2.01
N ALA A 410 -20.56 -11.74 -1.14
CA ALA A 410 -21.98 -12.02 -1.04
C ALA A 410 -22.78 -10.71 -0.92
N VAL A 411 -23.74 -10.52 -1.83
CA VAL A 411 -24.72 -9.44 -1.79
C VAL A 411 -26.04 -10.01 -1.29
N THR A 412 -26.92 -9.19 -0.73
CA THR A 412 -28.23 -9.67 -0.29
C THR A 412 -29.01 -10.29 -1.45
N ASN A 413 -29.20 -11.61 -1.37
CA ASN A 413 -29.98 -12.38 -2.31
C ASN A 413 -31.44 -12.47 -1.86
N ILE A 414 -31.66 -12.68 -0.55
CA ILE A 414 -32.95 -12.99 0.04
C ILE A 414 -33.25 -11.99 1.16
N ALA A 415 -34.46 -11.47 1.20
CA ALA A 415 -34.99 -10.75 2.35
C ALA A 415 -36.07 -11.58 3.04
N VAL A 416 -35.91 -11.78 4.35
CA VAL A 416 -36.92 -12.38 5.23
C VAL A 416 -37.60 -11.25 6.00
N GLU A 417 -38.92 -11.12 5.83
CA GLU A 417 -39.70 -10.12 6.55
C GLU A 417 -40.12 -10.67 7.91
N VAL A 418 -39.50 -10.16 8.96
CA VAL A 418 -39.69 -10.61 10.34
C VAL A 418 -40.74 -9.74 11.03
N ASN A 419 -41.83 -10.37 11.48
CA ASN A 419 -42.93 -9.72 12.21
C ASN A 419 -42.63 -9.47 13.68
#